data_AF-M1KLI9-F1
#
_entry.id   AF-M1KLI9-F1
#
_cell.length_a   1.000
_cell.length_b   1.000
_cell.length_c   1.000
_cell.angle_alpha   90.00
_cell.angle_beta   90.00
_cell.angle_gamma   90.00
#
_symmetry.space_group_name_H-M   'P 1'
#
loop_
_entity.id
_entity.type
_entity.pdbx_description
1 polymer ?
#
loop_
_entity_poly.entity_id
_entity_poly.type
_entity_poly.pdbx_seq_one_letter_code
_entity_poly.pdbx_strand_id
1 'polypeptide(L)'
;MQMYFEVFDKMLEEVQQLRLDAIYFTKSTSRMDRRVEKLRRRCGRYKEKFVRKPLEKYAKRIDKCHKAVKRLLRNSSCSAGAFREVIHGLKRRCEELCSKAGVSFNLEGPLVPDMNCIVSVGEMGGSERLYCKCNRPAFKSMIACDSLDCKREWFHFECVGISGLPKMSWTCPECKKAATLTG
;
A
#
# COMPACT_ATOMS: atom_id res chain seq x y z
N MET A 1 -0.03 -5.51 -39.14
CA MET A 1 1.17 -5.00 -38.43
C MET A 1 0.79 -4.02 -37.31
N GLN A 2 -0.08 -3.03 -37.59
CA GLN A 2 -0.60 -2.07 -36.60
C GLN A 2 -1.27 -2.72 -35.37
N MET A 3 -2.01 -3.81 -35.58
CA MET A 3 -2.66 -4.58 -34.50
C MET A 3 -1.69 -5.20 -33.48
N TYR A 4 -0.45 -5.53 -33.88
CA TYR A 4 0.53 -6.09 -32.94
C TYR A 4 1.12 -5.01 -32.02
N PHE A 5 1.41 -3.83 -32.57
CA PHE A 5 1.92 -2.70 -31.76
C PHE A 5 0.91 -2.28 -30.69
N GLU A 6 -0.37 -2.19 -31.04
CA GLU A 6 -1.43 -1.88 -30.06
C GLU A 6 -1.55 -2.93 -28.95
N VAL A 7 -1.32 -4.20 -29.26
CA VAL A 7 -1.30 -5.28 -28.25
C VAL A 7 -0.09 -5.15 -27.34
N PHE A 8 1.10 -4.88 -27.89
CA PHE A 8 2.31 -4.66 -27.10
C PHE A 8 2.22 -3.42 -26.20
N ASP A 9 1.68 -2.31 -26.70
CA ASP A 9 1.50 -1.09 -25.91
C ASP A 9 0.56 -1.32 -24.73
N LYS A 10 -0.59 -1.98 -24.97
CA LYS A 10 -1.53 -2.36 -23.90
C LYS A 10 -0.90 -3.32 -22.90
N MET A 11 -0.14 -4.31 -23.35
CA MET A 11 0.57 -5.22 -22.44
C MET A 11 1.62 -4.48 -21.60
N LEU A 12 2.30 -3.50 -22.19
CA LEU A 12 3.29 -2.68 -21.49
C LEU A 12 2.62 -1.81 -20.41
N GLU A 13 1.49 -1.18 -20.74
CA GLU A 13 0.67 -0.42 -19.78
C GLU A 13 0.21 -1.30 -18.60
N GLU A 14 -0.26 -2.52 -18.89
CA GLU A 14 -0.72 -3.49 -17.91
C GLU A 14 0.41 -3.98 -16.98
N VAL A 15 1.60 -4.25 -17.52
CA VAL A 15 2.80 -4.60 -16.74
C VAL A 15 3.24 -3.43 -15.86
N GLN A 16 3.20 -2.21 -16.39
CA GLN A 16 3.49 -1.02 -15.60
C GLN A 16 2.49 -0.86 -14.45
N GLN A 17 1.19 -1.05 -14.71
CA GLN A 17 0.16 -0.96 -13.67
C GLN A 17 0.36 -2.00 -12.56
N LEU A 18 0.67 -3.26 -12.91
CA LEU A 18 0.98 -4.30 -11.93
C LEU A 18 2.12 -3.88 -11.00
N ARG A 19 3.17 -3.27 -11.55
CA ARG A 19 4.29 -2.78 -10.77
C ARG A 19 3.82 -1.75 -9.75
N LEU A 20 3.01 -0.78 -10.16
CA LEU A 20 2.46 0.26 -9.26
C LEU A 20 1.62 -0.36 -8.14
N ASP A 21 0.76 -1.33 -8.48
CA ASP A 21 -0.07 -2.04 -7.52
C ASP A 21 0.79 -2.84 -6.52
N ALA A 22 1.82 -3.56 -6.99
CA ALA A 22 2.74 -4.29 -6.12
C ALA A 22 3.42 -3.36 -5.11
N ILE A 23 3.82 -2.16 -5.53
CA ILE A 23 4.43 -1.18 -4.63
C ILE A 23 3.41 -0.65 -3.62
N TYR A 24 2.19 -0.34 -4.06
CA TYR A 24 1.09 0.07 -3.18
C TYR A 24 0.87 -0.96 -2.06
N PHE A 25 0.71 -2.22 -2.43
CA PHE A 25 0.45 -3.30 -1.48
C PHE A 25 1.66 -3.57 -0.57
N THR A 26 2.88 -3.50 -1.10
CA THR A 26 4.12 -3.66 -0.30
C THR A 26 4.26 -2.58 0.77
N LYS A 27 4.05 -1.31 0.39
CA LYS A 27 4.10 -0.18 1.33
C LYS A 27 2.99 -0.27 2.37
N SER A 28 1.77 -0.60 1.95
CA SER A 28 0.64 -0.81 2.84
C SER A 28 0.93 -1.90 3.88
N THR A 29 1.44 -3.06 3.43
CA THR A 29 1.79 -4.20 4.28
C THR A 29 2.90 -3.84 5.27
N SER A 30 3.98 -3.22 4.79
CA SER A 30 5.09 -2.76 5.62
C SER A 30 4.66 -1.80 6.74
N ARG A 31 3.69 -0.90 6.46
CA ARG A 31 3.12 0.00 7.48
C ARG A 31 2.31 -0.77 8.52
N MET A 32 1.51 -1.74 8.09
CA MET A 32 0.76 -2.60 9.01
C MET A 32 1.69 -3.42 9.92
N ASP A 33 2.76 -3.98 9.37
CA ASP A 33 3.74 -4.77 10.12
C ASP A 33 4.45 -3.94 11.20
N ARG A 34 4.87 -2.71 10.86
CA ARG A 34 5.47 -1.80 11.86
C ARG A 34 4.47 -1.40 12.95
N ARG A 35 3.19 -1.20 12.62
CA ARG A 35 2.14 -0.95 13.62
C ARG A 35 1.93 -2.15 14.54
N VAL A 36 1.90 -3.36 14.00
CA VAL A 36 1.83 -4.61 14.77
C VAL A 36 3.02 -4.70 15.72
N GLU A 37 4.23 -4.43 15.25
CA GLU A 37 5.44 -4.49 16.07
C GLU A 37 5.42 -3.45 17.21
N LYS A 38 5.03 -2.20 16.93
CA LYS A 38 4.84 -1.19 17.98
C LYS A 38 3.83 -1.63 19.05
N LEU A 39 2.71 -2.23 18.64
CA LEU A 39 1.71 -2.76 19.57
C LEU A 39 2.21 -3.96 20.35
N ARG A 40 2.98 -4.86 19.73
CA ARG A 40 3.64 -5.99 20.40
C ARG A 40 4.60 -5.51 21.49
N ARG A 41 5.48 -4.56 21.18
CA ARG A 41 6.38 -3.92 22.17
C ARG A 41 5.61 -3.27 23.31
N ARG A 42 4.54 -2.53 23.00
CA ARG A 42 3.68 -1.90 24.01
C ARG A 42 3.00 -2.94 24.90
N CYS A 43 2.53 -4.04 24.32
CA CYS A 43 1.95 -5.17 25.05
C CYS A 43 3.00 -5.82 25.97
N GLY A 44 4.23 -6.04 25.48
CA GLY A 44 5.36 -6.54 26.27
C GLY A 44 5.61 -5.70 27.53
N ARG A 45 5.68 -4.37 27.39
CA ARG A 45 5.82 -3.46 28.54
C ARG A 45 4.69 -3.57 29.57
N TYR A 46 3.46 -3.83 29.13
CA TYR A 46 2.35 -4.05 30.07
C TYR A 46 2.38 -5.44 30.69
N LYS A 47 2.82 -6.46 29.96
CA LYS A 47 3.03 -7.82 30.49
C LYS A 47 4.08 -7.82 31.59
N GLU A 48 5.23 -7.20 31.36
CA GLU A 48 6.27 -7.04 32.40
C GLU A 48 5.72 -6.35 33.66
N LYS A 49 4.95 -5.27 33.49
CA LYS A 49 4.32 -4.57 34.62
C LYS A 49 3.26 -5.42 35.33
N PHE A 50 2.54 -6.27 34.60
CA PHE A 50 1.55 -7.18 35.17
C PHE A 50 2.20 -8.32 35.96
N VAL A 51 3.31 -8.89 35.45
CA VAL A 51 4.10 -9.90 36.17
C VAL A 51 4.64 -9.32 37.49
N ARG A 52 5.14 -8.08 37.47
CA ARG A 52 5.60 -7.40 38.70
C ARG A 52 4.47 -7.08 39.67
N LYS A 53 3.31 -6.66 39.16
CA LYS A 53 2.14 -6.34 39.99
C LYS A 53 0.85 -6.67 39.23
N PRO A 54 0.17 -7.79 39.57
CA PRO A 54 -1.06 -8.22 38.92
C PRO A 54 -2.21 -7.26 39.22
N LEU A 55 -2.37 -6.25 38.37
CA LEU A 55 -3.46 -5.27 38.45
C LEU A 55 -4.34 -5.40 37.22
N GLU A 56 -5.65 -5.37 37.46
CA GLU A 56 -6.70 -5.42 36.44
C GLU A 56 -6.49 -4.37 35.33
N LYS A 57 -5.96 -3.19 35.68
CA LYS A 57 -5.63 -2.13 34.72
C LYS A 57 -4.65 -2.57 33.63
N TYR A 58 -3.68 -3.45 33.95
CA TYR A 58 -2.71 -3.94 32.97
C TYR A 58 -3.30 -5.07 32.13
N ALA A 59 -4.09 -5.97 32.72
CA ALA A 59 -4.82 -7.01 31.99
C ALA A 59 -5.71 -6.40 30.90
N LYS A 60 -6.51 -5.37 31.23
CA LYS A 60 -7.33 -4.63 30.26
C LYS A 60 -6.51 -3.98 29.14
N ARG A 61 -5.32 -3.43 29.45
CA ARG A 61 -4.43 -2.82 28.46
C ARG A 61 -3.79 -3.86 27.53
N ILE A 62 -3.43 -5.03 28.05
CA ILE A 62 -2.89 -6.16 27.29
C ILE A 62 -3.97 -6.69 26.33
N ASP A 63 -5.19 -6.93 26.81
CA ASP A 63 -6.33 -7.36 25.98
C ASP A 63 -6.60 -6.37 24.84
N LYS A 64 -6.62 -5.06 25.15
CA LYS A 64 -6.78 -4.02 24.12
C LYS A 64 -5.68 -4.07 23.06
N CYS A 65 -4.42 -4.33 23.46
CA CYS A 65 -3.32 -4.50 22.51
C CYS A 65 -3.51 -5.75 21.63
N HIS A 66 -3.89 -6.89 22.21
CA HIS A 66 -4.16 -8.12 21.47
C HIS A 66 -5.31 -7.95 20.46
N LYS A 67 -6.42 -7.32 20.86
CA LYS A 67 -7.54 -7.00 19.96
C LYS A 67 -7.12 -6.10 18.80
N ALA A 68 -6.28 -5.09 19.06
CA ALA A 68 -5.75 -4.21 18.04
C ALA A 68 -4.83 -4.96 17.04
N VAL A 69 -3.94 -5.82 17.54
CA VAL A 69 -3.08 -6.66 16.69
C VAL A 69 -3.91 -7.61 15.84
N LYS A 70 -4.90 -8.32 16.42
CA LYS A 70 -5.78 -9.22 15.66
C LYS A 70 -6.53 -8.49 14.55
N ARG A 71 -6.97 -7.25 14.79
CA ARG A 71 -7.60 -6.42 13.75
C ARG A 71 -6.63 -6.06 12.64
N LEU A 72 -5.40 -5.65 12.96
CA LEU A 72 -4.39 -5.32 11.95
C LEU A 72 -3.97 -6.54 11.11
N LEU A 73 -3.81 -7.70 11.73
CA LEU A 73 -3.49 -8.94 11.01
C LEU A 73 -4.59 -9.32 10.00
N ARG A 74 -5.86 -9.18 10.38
CA ARG A 74 -6.99 -9.37 9.46
C ARG A 74 -7.01 -8.36 8.31
N ASN A 75 -6.63 -7.11 8.57
CA ASN A 75 -6.51 -6.10 7.51
C ASN A 75 -5.36 -6.43 6.55
N SER A 76 -4.25 -6.95 7.08
CA SER A 76 -3.11 -7.42 6.28
C SER A 76 -3.50 -8.59 5.38
N SER A 77 -4.18 -9.62 5.92
CA SER A 77 -4.65 -10.75 5.12
C SER A 77 -5.63 -10.34 4.02
N CYS A 78 -6.52 -9.37 4.30
CA CYS A 78 -7.43 -8.80 3.31
C CYS A 78 -6.68 -8.04 2.20
N SER A 79 -5.65 -7.27 2.55
CA SER A 79 -4.82 -6.55 1.59
C SER A 79 -4.04 -7.51 0.68
N ALA A 80 -3.51 -8.60 1.22
CA ALA A 80 -2.87 -9.66 0.43
C ALA A 80 -3.87 -10.36 -0.52
N GLY A 81 -5.12 -10.53 -0.10
CA GLY A 81 -6.21 -11.01 -0.96
C GLY A 81 -6.46 -10.06 -2.14
N ALA A 82 -6.59 -8.77 -1.87
CA ALA A 82 -6.80 -7.77 -2.92
C ALA A 82 -5.66 -7.75 -3.96
N PHE A 83 -4.39 -7.91 -3.53
CA PHE A 83 -3.27 -7.99 -4.47
C PHE A 83 -3.34 -9.25 -5.36
N ARG A 84 -3.75 -10.40 -4.81
CA ARG A 84 -3.97 -11.61 -5.62
C ARG A 84 -5.04 -11.37 -6.68
N GLU A 85 -6.14 -10.71 -6.34
CA GLU A 85 -7.20 -10.38 -7.32
C GLU A 85 -6.67 -9.47 -8.44
N VAL A 86 -5.80 -8.51 -8.13
CA VAL A 86 -5.12 -7.69 -9.15
C VAL A 86 -4.28 -8.56 -10.09
N ILE A 87 -3.46 -9.45 -9.56
CA ILE A 87 -2.61 -10.36 -10.35
C ILE A 87 -3.47 -11.28 -11.23
N HIS A 88 -4.53 -11.87 -10.67
CA HIS A 88 -5.45 -12.71 -11.43
C HIS A 88 -6.18 -11.94 -12.53
N GLY A 89 -6.60 -10.70 -12.25
CA GLY A 89 -7.21 -9.81 -13.22
C GLY A 89 -6.27 -9.47 -14.38
N LEU A 90 -5.02 -9.13 -14.07
CA LEU A 90 -3.99 -8.89 -15.08
C LEU A 90 -3.77 -10.12 -15.97
N LYS A 91 -3.59 -11.29 -15.35
CA LYS A 91 -3.35 -12.54 -16.07
C LYS A 91 -4.46 -12.78 -17.10
N ARG A 92 -5.73 -12.63 -16.67
CA ARG A 92 -6.91 -12.77 -17.54
C ARG A 92 -6.90 -11.80 -18.71
N ARG A 93 -6.58 -10.51 -18.47
CA ARG A 93 -6.53 -9.50 -19.53
C ARG A 93 -5.42 -9.79 -20.55
N CYS A 94 -4.25 -10.22 -20.09
CA CYS A 94 -3.17 -10.64 -20.98
C CYS A 94 -3.56 -11.89 -21.80
N GLU A 95 -4.16 -12.90 -21.18
CA GLU A 95 -4.66 -14.10 -21.88
C GLU A 95 -5.70 -13.75 -22.97
N GLU A 96 -6.63 -12.82 -22.69
CA GLU A 96 -7.60 -12.34 -23.67
C GLU A 96 -6.95 -11.58 -24.83
N LEU A 97 -5.98 -10.70 -24.55
CA LEU A 97 -5.24 -9.96 -25.58
C LEU A 97 -4.43 -10.90 -26.48
N CYS A 98 -3.74 -11.86 -25.89
CA CYS A 98 -2.94 -12.84 -26.63
C CYS A 98 -3.82 -13.78 -27.47
N SER A 99 -4.97 -14.21 -26.93
CA SER A 99 -5.95 -15.01 -27.66
C SER A 99 -6.49 -14.27 -28.90
N LYS A 100 -6.79 -12.97 -28.77
CA LYS A 100 -7.24 -12.12 -29.90
C LYS A 100 -6.16 -11.92 -30.97
N ALA A 101 -4.88 -11.95 -30.57
CA ALA A 101 -3.75 -11.79 -31.49
C ALA A 101 -3.25 -13.12 -32.09
N GLY A 102 -3.79 -14.27 -31.68
CA GLY A 102 -3.34 -15.59 -32.12
C GLY A 102 -1.96 -15.98 -31.58
N VAL A 103 -1.54 -15.42 -30.44
CA VAL A 103 -0.23 -15.64 -29.82
C VAL A 103 -0.41 -16.44 -28.52
N SER A 104 0.43 -17.44 -28.27
CA SER A 104 0.44 -18.13 -26.97
C SER A 104 1.19 -17.30 -25.92
N PHE A 105 0.65 -17.24 -24.70
CA PHE A 105 1.24 -16.45 -23.62
C PHE A 105 1.50 -17.32 -22.40
N ASN A 106 2.76 -17.35 -21.95
CA ASN A 106 3.17 -17.98 -20.71
C ASN A 106 3.85 -16.92 -19.82
N LEU A 107 3.13 -16.44 -18.80
CA LEU A 107 3.71 -15.66 -17.72
C LEU A 107 4.38 -16.63 -16.74
N GLU A 108 5.69 -16.85 -16.88
CA GLU A 108 6.48 -17.25 -15.72
C GLU A 108 6.53 -16.08 -14.73
N GLY A 109 6.41 -16.38 -13.43
CA GLY A 109 6.27 -15.37 -12.38
C GLY A 109 7.48 -14.42 -12.36
N PRO A 110 7.28 -13.10 -12.25
CA PRO A 110 8.39 -12.15 -12.28
C PRO A 110 9.27 -12.27 -11.03
N LEU A 111 10.58 -12.36 -11.23
CA LEU A 111 11.59 -12.12 -10.19
C LEU A 111 11.58 -10.62 -9.88
N VAL A 112 10.86 -10.20 -8.84
CA VAL A 112 10.66 -8.78 -8.50
C VAL A 112 11.95 -8.21 -7.85
N PRO A 113 12.69 -7.27 -8.48
CA PRO A 113 13.71 -6.49 -7.80
C PRO A 113 13.09 -5.24 -7.18
N ASP A 114 13.70 -4.80 -6.09
CA ASP A 114 13.26 -3.68 -5.25
C ASP A 114 13.29 -2.32 -6.00
N MET A 115 12.14 -1.71 -6.35
CA MET A 115 12.11 -0.34 -6.92
C MET A 115 10.77 0.44 -6.82
N ASN A 116 10.87 1.62 -6.17
CA ASN A 116 10.20 2.95 -6.24
C ASN A 116 8.68 3.15 -6.42
N CYS A 117 8.11 4.04 -5.58
CA CYS A 117 6.71 4.09 -5.11
C CYS A 117 5.82 5.23 -5.62
N ILE A 118 5.35 5.11 -6.86
CA ILE A 118 4.34 5.99 -7.46
C ILE A 118 3.12 5.15 -7.82
N VAL A 119 1.91 5.71 -7.70
CA VAL A 119 0.66 5.02 -8.07
C VAL A 119 -0.21 5.99 -8.86
N SER A 120 -0.64 5.59 -10.05
CA SER A 120 -1.70 6.25 -10.82
C SER A 120 -2.98 5.44 -10.65
N VAL A 121 -3.99 6.01 -10.01
CA VAL A 121 -5.31 5.40 -9.83
C VAL A 121 -6.19 5.89 -10.98
N GLY A 122 -6.49 5.00 -11.93
CA GLY A 122 -7.45 5.28 -13.00
C GLY A 122 -8.83 5.65 -12.46
N GLU A 123 -9.62 6.35 -13.28
CA GLU A 123 -10.96 6.83 -12.94
C GLU A 123 -11.97 5.68 -12.78
N MET A 124 -11.97 4.99 -11.65
CA MET A 124 -13.15 4.27 -11.16
C MET A 124 -13.19 4.35 -9.63
N GLY A 125 -14.06 5.24 -9.15
CA GLY A 125 -14.33 5.43 -7.74
C GLY A 125 -14.99 4.18 -7.14
N GLY A 126 -14.37 3.66 -6.08
CA GLY A 126 -14.93 2.56 -5.28
C GLY A 126 -14.45 2.53 -3.83
N SER A 127 -13.64 3.49 -3.38
CA SER A 127 -13.25 3.56 -1.96
C SER A 127 -14.01 4.68 -1.25
N GLU A 128 -14.90 4.32 -0.32
CA GLU A 128 -15.47 5.25 0.68
C GLU A 128 -14.40 5.80 1.65
N ARG A 129 -13.18 5.25 1.58
CA ARG A 129 -12.03 5.72 2.34
C ARG A 129 -11.55 7.06 1.82
N LEU A 130 -11.52 8.04 2.72
CA LEU A 130 -11.02 9.38 2.47
C LEU A 130 -9.51 9.42 2.69
N TYR A 131 -8.79 9.98 1.72
CA TYR A 131 -7.34 10.12 1.71
C TYR A 131 -6.92 11.59 1.56
N CYS A 132 -5.61 11.83 1.57
CA CYS A 132 -5.00 13.13 1.36
C CYS A 132 -5.42 14.17 2.41
N LYS A 133 -4.84 15.37 2.36
CA LYS A 133 -5.25 16.51 3.20
C LYS A 133 -6.62 17.09 2.80
N CYS A 134 -7.08 16.80 1.60
CA CYS A 134 -8.38 17.25 1.09
C CYS A 134 -9.56 16.36 1.52
N ASN A 135 -9.32 15.25 2.24
CA ASN A 135 -10.34 14.30 2.68
C ASN A 135 -11.23 13.80 1.52
N ARG A 136 -10.65 13.58 0.35
CA ARG A 136 -11.36 13.04 -0.82
C ARG A 136 -10.94 11.58 -1.07
N PRO A 137 -11.78 10.78 -1.74
CA PRO A 137 -11.40 9.44 -2.18
C PRO A 137 -10.11 9.43 -3.02
N ALA A 138 -9.57 8.23 -3.24
CA ALA A 138 -8.47 8.07 -4.19
C ALA A 138 -8.94 8.44 -5.60
N PHE A 139 -8.20 9.32 -6.27
CA PHE A 139 -8.45 9.71 -7.67
C PHE A 139 -7.14 10.14 -8.32
N LYS A 140 -6.99 9.90 -9.64
CA LYS A 140 -5.79 10.23 -10.41
C LYS A 140 -4.50 9.70 -9.73
N SER A 141 -3.39 10.42 -9.85
CA SER A 141 -2.10 10.04 -9.26
C SER A 141 -2.01 10.36 -7.77
N MET A 142 -1.57 9.37 -7.01
CA MET A 142 -1.35 9.46 -5.56
C MET A 142 0.06 9.03 -5.17
N ILE A 143 0.60 9.69 -4.14
CA ILE A 143 1.88 9.39 -3.54
C ILE A 143 1.73 8.97 -2.09
N ALA A 144 2.47 7.94 -1.70
CA ALA A 144 2.55 7.50 -0.32
C ALA A 144 3.61 8.32 0.44
N CYS A 145 3.27 8.80 1.65
CA CYS A 145 4.25 9.39 2.56
C CYS A 145 5.14 8.29 3.17
N ASP A 146 6.45 8.44 3.08
CA ASP A 146 7.41 7.49 3.66
C ASP A 146 7.51 7.55 5.19
N SER A 147 6.99 8.61 5.81
CA SER A 147 6.86 8.64 7.27
C SER A 147 5.82 7.64 7.74
N LEU A 148 6.28 6.73 8.59
CA LEU A 148 5.54 5.56 9.07
C LEU A 148 4.39 5.92 10.01
N ASP A 149 4.52 7.06 10.67
CA ASP A 149 3.53 7.60 11.61
C ASP A 149 2.65 8.68 10.94
N CYS A 150 2.73 8.80 9.61
CA CYS A 150 1.85 9.68 8.87
C CYS A 150 0.40 9.23 9.05
N LYS A 151 -0.45 10.15 9.52
CA LYS A 151 -1.88 9.87 9.74
C LYS A 151 -2.65 9.62 8.45
N ARG A 152 -2.27 10.33 7.38
CA ARG A 152 -3.01 10.36 6.10
C ARG A 152 -2.47 9.36 5.08
N GLU A 153 -1.19 9.01 5.18
CA GLU A 153 -0.51 7.96 4.42
C GLU A 153 -0.39 8.15 2.89
N TRP A 154 -1.42 8.69 2.23
CA TRP A 154 -1.55 8.88 0.79
C TRP A 154 -2.02 10.29 0.46
N PHE A 155 -1.46 10.88 -0.59
CA PHE A 155 -1.73 12.25 -1.01
C PHE A 155 -1.88 12.33 -2.53
N HIS A 156 -2.83 13.12 -3.03
CA HIS A 156 -2.94 13.40 -4.47
C HIS A 156 -1.79 14.30 -4.92
N PHE A 157 -1.23 14.02 -6.09
CA PHE A 157 -0.12 14.80 -6.67
C PHE A 157 -0.42 16.30 -6.69
N GLU A 158 -1.59 16.68 -7.22
CA GLU A 158 -2.07 18.07 -7.28
C GLU A 158 -2.16 18.72 -5.90
N CYS A 159 -2.60 17.97 -4.88
CA CYS A 159 -2.75 18.50 -3.53
C CYS A 159 -1.40 18.82 -2.87
N VAL A 160 -0.31 18.17 -3.29
CA VAL A 160 1.04 18.35 -2.73
C VAL A 160 2.03 18.97 -3.72
N GLY A 161 1.55 19.47 -4.86
CA GLY A 161 2.36 20.19 -5.84
C GLY A 161 3.39 19.30 -6.56
N ILE A 162 3.10 18.01 -6.74
CA ILE A 162 3.95 17.10 -7.50
C ILE A 162 3.47 17.09 -8.95
N SER A 163 4.31 17.60 -9.85
CA SER A 163 4.01 17.71 -11.29
C SER A 163 4.69 16.65 -12.16
N GLY A 164 5.55 15.79 -11.59
CA GLY A 164 6.23 14.71 -12.30
C GLY A 164 6.59 13.56 -11.37
N LEU A 165 7.02 12.41 -11.92
CA LEU A 165 7.40 11.24 -11.12
C LEU A 165 8.55 11.60 -10.16
N PRO A 166 8.35 11.59 -8.83
CA PRO A 166 9.45 11.80 -7.90
C PRO A 166 10.46 10.65 -8.01
N LYS A 167 11.74 10.98 -8.18
CA LYS A 167 12.83 10.00 -8.34
C LYS A 167 13.22 9.30 -7.02
N MET A 168 12.72 9.76 -5.87
CA MET A 168 13.18 9.37 -4.52
C MET A 168 12.05 9.30 -3.49
N SER A 169 12.39 8.86 -2.27
CA SER A 169 11.49 8.84 -1.11
C SER A 169 10.83 10.20 -0.88
N TRP A 170 9.51 10.18 -0.65
CA TRP A 170 8.71 11.39 -0.47
C TRP A 170 8.05 11.41 0.90
N THR A 171 8.24 12.51 1.61
CA THR A 171 7.64 12.76 2.91
C THR A 171 6.70 13.97 2.81
N CYS A 172 5.49 13.85 3.35
CA CYS A 172 4.52 14.92 3.29
C CYS A 172 4.93 16.14 4.13
N PRO A 173 4.41 17.35 3.83
CA PRO A 173 4.79 18.57 4.55
C PRO A 173 4.58 18.48 6.06
N GLU A 174 3.50 17.83 6.51
CA GLU A 174 3.23 17.62 7.93
C GLU A 174 4.32 16.78 8.61
N CYS A 175 4.73 15.68 7.99
CA CYS A 175 5.76 14.81 8.52
C CYS A 175 7.17 15.41 8.41
N LYS A 176 7.43 16.23 7.37
CA LYS A 176 8.67 17.00 7.25
C LYS A 176 8.82 17.99 8.41
N LYS A 177 7.76 18.75 8.72
CA LYS A 177 7.74 19.68 9.87
C LYS A 177 7.92 18.97 11.21
N ALA A 178 7.27 17.82 11.38
CA ALA A 178 7.38 17.04 12.62
C ALA A 178 8.81 16.53 12.86
N ALA A 179 9.55 16.17 11.80
CA ALA A 179 10.93 15.72 11.92
C ALA A 179 11.89 16.85 12.33
N THR A 180 11.60 18.12 11.99
CA THR A 180 12.43 19.28 12.33
C THR A 180 12.27 19.74 13.78
N LEU A 181 11.17 19.39 14.46
CA LEU A 181 10.88 19.78 15.85
C LEU A 181 11.42 18.79 16.90
N THR A 182 12.00 17.68 16.45
CA THR A 182 12.66 16.67 17.30
C THR A 182 14.18 16.73 17.21
N GLY A 183 14.74 17.78 16.60
CA GLY A 183 16.16 18.06 16.48
C GLY A 183 16.60 19.16 17.43
#